data_AF-A0AAD6HTS5-F1
#
_entry.id   AF-A0AAD6HTS5-F1
#
_cell.length_a   1.000
_cell.length_b   1.000
_cell.length_c   1.000
_cell.angle_alpha   90.00
_cell.angle_beta   90.00
_cell.angle_gamma   90.00
#
_symmetry.space_group_name_H-M   'P 1'
#
loop_
_entity.id
_entity.type
_entity.pdbx_description
1 polymer ?
#
loop_
_entity_poly.entity_id
_entity_poly.type
_entity_poly.pdbx_seq_one_letter_code
_entity_poly.pdbx_strand_id
1 'polypeptide(L)'
;MDKEIDQIASERNLSAETRKKVKLRLAETPNRTYLWLYLMLKELRTCLGTTEKKLLQVIDRLPRSVEQYYEQILQRCSEKNKRHAKHLLENIVAASRPLTLHEIDIILEIHPNIKSYDRLDLEGEVNRETWIPHP
;
A
#
# COMPACT_ATOMS: atom_id res chain seq x y z
N MET A 1 1.54 -3.53 -16.58
CA MET A 1 1.91 -4.76 -15.85
C MET A 1 3.07 -5.47 -16.55
N ASP A 2 2.91 -5.92 -17.80
CA ASP A 2 3.97 -6.64 -18.53
C ASP A 2 5.29 -5.87 -18.64
N LYS A 3 5.25 -4.59 -19.02
CA LYS A 3 6.47 -3.74 -19.10
C LYS A 3 7.24 -3.67 -17.78
N GLU A 4 6.52 -3.53 -16.65
CA GLU A 4 7.14 -3.48 -15.32
C GLU A 4 7.78 -4.82 -14.94
N ILE A 5 7.10 -5.93 -15.22
CA ILE A 5 7.65 -7.28 -14.98
C ILE A 5 8.88 -7.52 -15.86
N ASP A 6 8.86 -7.01 -17.09
CA ASP A 6 9.96 -7.12 -18.05
C ASP A 6 11.17 -6.32 -17.58
N GLN A 7 10.95 -5.12 -17.06
CA GLN A 7 11.97 -4.30 -16.43
C GLN A 7 12.57 -5.00 -15.21
N ILE A 8 11.75 -5.51 -14.29
CA ILE A 8 12.24 -6.25 -13.11
C ILE A 8 13.02 -7.51 -13.52
N ALA A 9 12.55 -8.20 -14.56
CA ALA A 9 13.23 -9.38 -15.07
C ALA A 9 14.62 -9.05 -15.61
N SER A 10 14.78 -7.91 -16.29
CA SER A 10 16.08 -7.39 -16.72
C SER A 10 16.95 -6.94 -15.53
N GLU A 11 16.41 -6.14 -14.61
CA GLU A 11 17.12 -5.66 -13.41
C GLU A 11 17.68 -6.81 -12.55
N ARG A 12 16.95 -7.93 -12.51
CA ARG A 12 17.27 -9.09 -11.67
C ARG A 12 17.87 -10.27 -12.43
N ASN A 13 18.18 -10.11 -13.71
CA ASN A 13 18.72 -11.16 -14.59
C ASN A 13 17.90 -12.46 -14.55
N LEU A 14 16.57 -12.36 -14.61
CA LEU A 14 15.68 -13.52 -14.60
C LEU A 14 15.73 -14.24 -15.96
N SER A 15 15.73 -15.58 -15.93
CA SER A 15 15.64 -16.36 -17.16
C SER A 15 14.30 -16.15 -17.87
N ALA A 16 14.29 -16.32 -19.19
CA ALA A 16 13.06 -16.18 -19.98
C ALA A 16 11.93 -17.11 -19.50
N GLU A 17 12.28 -18.33 -19.08
CA GLU A 17 11.33 -19.28 -18.51
C GLU A 17 10.76 -18.80 -17.17
N THR A 18 11.62 -18.32 -16.27
CA THR A 18 11.19 -17.78 -14.97
C THR A 18 10.29 -16.57 -15.15
N ARG A 19 10.67 -15.63 -16.03
CA ARG A 19 9.85 -14.46 -16.39
C ARG A 19 8.47 -14.89 -16.92
N LYS A 20 8.42 -15.88 -17.80
CA LYS A 20 7.16 -16.40 -18.36
C LYS A 20 6.26 -16.98 -17.27
N LYS A 21 6.80 -17.79 -16.36
CA LYS A 21 6.04 -18.39 -15.25
C LYS A 21 5.56 -17.36 -14.24
N VAL A 22 6.39 -16.37 -13.92
CA VAL A 22 5.98 -15.22 -13.09
C VAL A 22 4.80 -14.49 -13.74
N LYS A 23 4.89 -14.14 -15.03
CA LYS A 23 3.77 -13.50 -15.74
C LYS A 23 2.48 -14.32 -15.70
N LEU A 24 2.58 -15.62 -15.96
CA LEU A 24 1.42 -16.52 -15.95
C LEU A 24 0.75 -16.55 -14.57
N ARG A 25 1.53 -16.76 -13.51
CA ARG A 25 1.01 -16.81 -12.13
C ARG A 25 0.31 -15.52 -11.72
N LEU A 26 0.84 -14.38 -12.17
CA LEU A 26 0.23 -13.07 -11.92
C LEU A 26 -1.06 -12.85 -12.69
N ALA A 27 -1.15 -13.36 -13.91
CA ALA A 27 -2.38 -13.31 -14.70
C ALA A 27 -3.52 -14.13 -14.06
N GLU A 28 -3.19 -15.20 -13.34
CA GLU A 28 -4.16 -16.05 -12.63
C GLU A 28 -4.72 -15.41 -11.34
N THR A 29 -4.14 -14.30 -10.87
CA THR A 29 -4.58 -13.72 -9.60
C THR A 29 -5.91 -12.98 -9.79
N PRO A 30 -6.97 -13.32 -9.02
CA PRO A 30 -8.25 -12.63 -9.08
C PRO A 30 -8.16 -11.24 -8.42
N ASN A 31 -9.10 -10.34 -8.75
CA ASN A 31 -9.28 -9.04 -8.09
C ASN A 31 -8.02 -8.15 -8.05
N ARG A 32 -7.26 -8.11 -9.15
CA ARG A 32 -6.07 -7.28 -9.30
C ARG A 32 -6.43 -5.78 -9.26
N THR A 33 -6.17 -5.13 -8.14
CA THR A 33 -6.28 -3.67 -7.98
C THR A 33 -4.95 -2.97 -8.29
N TYR A 34 -4.96 -1.64 -8.42
CA TYR A 34 -3.72 -0.85 -8.54
C TYR A 34 -2.77 -1.10 -7.36
N LEU A 35 -3.34 -1.17 -6.15
CA LEU A 35 -2.57 -1.42 -4.93
C LEU A 35 -1.96 -2.83 -4.89
N TRP A 36 -2.74 -3.84 -5.31
CA TRP A 36 -2.24 -5.22 -5.49
C TRP A 36 -0.99 -5.21 -6.37
N LEU A 37 -1.07 -4.53 -7.53
CA LEU A 37 0.03 -4.46 -8.49
C LEU A 37 1.26 -3.75 -7.91
N TYR A 38 1.05 -2.63 -7.21
CA TYR A 38 2.14 -1.89 -6.57
C TYR A 38 2.91 -2.75 -5.56
N LEU A 39 2.21 -3.46 -4.67
CA LEU A 39 2.83 -4.32 -3.66
C LEU A 39 3.52 -5.51 -4.30
N MET A 40 2.89 -6.13 -5.30
CA MET A 40 3.48 -7.18 -6.12
C MET A 40 4.85 -6.77 -6.69
N LEU A 41 4.89 -5.65 -7.42
CA LEU A 41 6.10 -5.17 -8.08
C LEU A 41 7.19 -4.81 -7.07
N LYS A 42 6.80 -4.21 -5.93
CA LYS A 42 7.72 -3.91 -4.83
C LYS A 42 8.35 -5.19 -4.27
N GLU A 43 7.55 -6.20 -3.93
CA GLU A 43 8.06 -7.46 -3.37
C GLU A 43 8.92 -8.24 -4.38
N LEU A 44 8.59 -8.23 -5.66
CA LEU A 44 9.43 -8.83 -6.70
C LEU A 44 10.79 -8.12 -6.86
N ARG A 45 10.84 -6.79 -6.65
CA ARG A 45 12.09 -6.01 -6.66
C ARG A 45 12.95 -6.29 -5.44
N THR A 46 12.35 -6.42 -4.25
CA THR A 46 13.08 -6.50 -2.98
C THR A 46 13.39 -7.93 -2.50
N CYS A 47 12.72 -8.95 -3.02
CA CYS A 47 12.93 -10.32 -2.52
C CYS A 47 14.33 -10.85 -2.88
N LEU A 48 14.99 -11.56 -1.97
CA LEU A 48 16.37 -12.05 -2.16
C LEU A 48 16.50 -13.14 -3.23
N GLY A 49 15.40 -13.78 -3.64
CA GLY A 49 15.41 -14.91 -4.57
C GLY A 49 15.14 -14.52 -6.01
N THR A 50 15.95 -15.03 -6.94
CA THR A 50 15.73 -14.93 -8.40
C THR A 50 15.31 -16.24 -9.03
N THR A 51 15.33 -17.35 -8.29
CA THR A 51 14.86 -18.64 -8.80
C THR A 51 13.35 -18.64 -8.91
N GLU A 52 12.82 -19.37 -9.90
CA GLU A 52 11.38 -19.58 -10.10
C GLU A 52 10.66 -19.92 -8.79
N LYS A 53 11.13 -20.94 -8.06
CA LYS A 53 10.51 -21.37 -6.81
C LYS A 53 10.42 -20.24 -5.78
N LYS A 54 11.49 -19.43 -5.62
CA LYS A 54 11.50 -18.33 -4.65
C LYS A 54 10.56 -17.20 -5.09
N LEU A 55 10.54 -16.88 -6.38
CA LEU A 55 9.67 -15.84 -6.93
C LEU A 55 8.19 -16.24 -6.86
N LEU A 56 7.85 -17.47 -7.22
CA LEU A 56 6.49 -17.99 -7.09
C LEU A 56 6.04 -18.03 -5.63
N GLN A 57 6.91 -18.39 -4.69
CA GLN A 57 6.61 -18.30 -3.26
C GLN A 57 6.33 -16.87 -2.79
N VAL A 58 7.01 -15.87 -3.34
CA VAL A 58 6.72 -14.46 -3.05
C VAL A 58 5.34 -14.10 -3.57
N ILE A 59 5.01 -14.48 -4.80
CA ILE A 59 3.70 -14.24 -5.40
C ILE A 59 2.58 -14.91 -4.59
N ASP A 60 2.79 -16.15 -4.17
CA ASP A 60 1.80 -16.93 -3.41
C ASP A 60 1.56 -16.40 -1.99
N ARG A 61 2.53 -15.67 -1.41
CA ARG A 61 2.41 -15.02 -0.09
C ARG A 61 1.67 -13.68 -0.15
N LEU A 62 1.40 -13.17 -1.34
CA LEU A 62 0.72 -11.90 -1.46
C LEU A 62 -0.75 -12.02 -1.07
N PRO A 63 -1.33 -10.91 -0.59
CA PRO A 63 -2.73 -10.90 -0.19
C PRO A 63 -3.64 -11.36 -1.33
N ARG A 64 -4.66 -12.17 -1.03
CA ARG A 64 -5.61 -12.65 -2.04
C ARG A 64 -6.89 -11.84 -2.05
N SER A 65 -7.09 -10.98 -1.05
CA SER A 65 -8.26 -10.13 -0.89
C SER A 65 -7.88 -8.71 -0.53
N VAL A 66 -8.77 -7.77 -0.84
CA VAL A 66 -8.60 -6.33 -0.57
C VAL A 66 -8.42 -6.07 0.94
N GLU A 67 -9.08 -6.83 1.79
CA GLU A 67 -8.97 -6.76 3.24
C GLU A 67 -7.55 -7.09 3.70
N GLN A 68 -7.00 -8.21 3.22
CA GLN A 68 -5.62 -8.60 3.54
C GLN A 68 -4.59 -7.57 3.01
N TYR A 69 -4.90 -6.89 1.90
CA TYR A 69 -4.09 -5.79 1.39
C TYR A 69 -4.01 -4.63 2.37
N TYR A 70 -5.16 -4.16 2.87
CA TYR A 70 -5.22 -3.07 3.82
C TYR A 70 -4.60 -3.47 5.18
N GLU A 71 -4.76 -4.71 5.62
CA GLU A 71 -4.08 -5.22 6.82
C GLU A 71 -2.56 -5.15 6.70
N GLN A 72 -1.97 -5.55 5.57
CA GLN A 72 -0.52 -5.46 5.37
C GLN A 72 -0.02 -4.01 5.36
N ILE A 73 -0.79 -3.07 4.81
CA ILE A 73 -0.44 -1.64 4.87
C ILE A 73 -0.44 -1.17 6.32
N LEU A 74 -1.50 -1.48 7.07
CA LEU A 74 -1.60 -1.12 8.48
C LEU A 74 -0.50 -1.76 9.34
N GLN A 75 -0.04 -2.96 9.00
CA GLN A 75 1.10 -3.61 9.67
C GLN A 75 2.44 -2.89 9.44
N ARG A 76 2.58 -2.10 8.38
CA ARG A 76 3.79 -1.28 8.13
C ARG A 76 3.80 0.01 8.93
N CYS A 77 2.66 0.46 9.43
CA CYS A 77 2.59 1.61 10.32
C CYS A 77 3.19 1.26 11.68
N SER A 78 3.89 2.22 12.30
CA SER A 78 4.34 2.05 13.70
C SER A 78 3.13 1.81 14.61
N GLU A 79 3.29 1.05 15.69
CA GLU A 79 2.17 0.77 16.61
C GLU A 79 1.53 2.06 17.17
N LYS A 80 2.31 3.13 17.32
CA LYS A 80 1.82 4.48 17.68
C LYS A 80 0.89 5.06 16.61
N ASN A 81 1.20 4.86 15.33
CA ASN A 81 0.47 5.45 14.21
C ASN A 81 -0.61 4.53 13.63
N LYS A 82 -0.61 3.24 14.00
CA LYS A 82 -1.55 2.23 13.48
C LYS A 82 -3.01 2.58 13.75
N ARG A 83 -3.29 3.17 14.92
CA ARG A 83 -4.63 3.68 15.26
C ARG A 83 -5.05 4.82 14.34
N HIS A 84 -4.18 5.82 14.16
CA HIS A 84 -4.44 6.95 13.27
C HIS A 84 -4.61 6.51 11.81
N ALA A 85 -3.75 5.60 11.33
CA ALA A 85 -3.84 5.06 9.97
C ALA A 85 -5.16 4.32 9.73
N LYS A 86 -5.60 3.49 10.68
CA LYS A 86 -6.90 2.80 10.60
C LYS A 86 -8.05 3.80 10.58
N HIS A 87 -8.05 4.75 11.52
CA HIS A 87 -9.10 5.76 11.62
C HIS A 87 -9.21 6.61 10.34
N LEU A 88 -8.07 7.02 9.78
CA LEU A 88 -8.02 7.77 8.54
C LEU A 88 -8.56 6.95 7.36
N LEU A 89 -8.16 5.69 7.21
CA LEU A 89 -8.65 4.81 6.14
C LEU A 89 -10.17 4.59 6.22
N GLU A 90 -10.71 4.38 7.43
CA GLU A 90 -12.15 4.24 7.64
C GLU A 90 -12.92 5.48 7.17
N ASN A 91 -12.41 6.67 7.48
CA ASN A 91 -13.01 7.93 7.03
C ASN A 91 -12.87 8.15 5.52
N ILE A 92 -11.71 7.83 4.93
CA ILE A 92 -11.48 7.96 3.48
C ILE A 92 -12.45 7.05 2.71
N VAL A 93 -12.67 5.81 3.17
CA VAL A 93 -13.58 4.86 2.52
C VAL A 93 -15.04 5.30 2.64
N ALA A 94 -15.42 5.96 3.74
CA ALA A 94 -16.77 6.47 3.96
C ALA A 94 -17.05 7.80 3.23
N ALA A 95 -16.01 8.54 2.83
CA ALA A 95 -16.16 9.85 2.21
C ALA A 95 -16.71 9.73 0.78
N SER A 96 -17.69 10.58 0.44
CA SER A 96 -18.28 10.63 -0.92
C SER A 96 -17.42 11.39 -1.93
N ARG A 97 -16.38 12.09 -1.46
CA ARG A 97 -15.42 12.84 -2.25
C ARG A 97 -14.04 12.74 -1.60
N PRO A 98 -12.96 13.08 -2.34
CA PRO A 98 -11.64 13.24 -1.74
C PRO A 98 -11.67 14.23 -0.57
N LEU A 99 -10.94 13.89 0.50
CA LEU A 99 -10.76 14.73 1.67
C LEU A 99 -9.63 15.73 1.42
N THR A 100 -9.80 16.95 1.91
CA THR A 100 -8.76 17.99 1.95
C THR A 100 -7.75 17.71 3.06
N LEU A 101 -6.57 18.36 2.99
CA LEU A 101 -5.56 18.21 4.05
C LEU A 101 -6.07 18.72 5.40
N HIS A 102 -6.84 19.80 5.43
CA HIS A 102 -7.48 20.28 6.65
C HIS A 102 -8.47 19.26 7.23
N GLU A 103 -9.28 18.60 6.39
CA GLU A 103 -10.20 17.55 6.85
C GLU A 103 -9.44 16.34 7.42
N ILE A 104 -8.33 15.95 6.80
CA ILE A 104 -7.46 14.88 7.30
C ILE A 104 -6.85 15.27 8.64
N ASP A 105 -6.39 16.51 8.78
CA ASP A 105 -5.82 17.05 10.02
C ASP A 105 -6.83 16.98 11.18
N ILE A 106 -8.08 17.37 10.92
CA ILE A 106 -9.18 17.24 11.88
C ILE A 106 -9.45 15.77 12.22
N ILE A 107 -9.55 14.88 11.23
CA ILE A 107 -9.83 13.46 11.44
C ILE A 107 -8.78 12.81 12.35
N LEU A 108 -7.51 13.16 12.18
CA LEU A 108 -6.42 12.60 12.99
C LEU A 108 -6.54 13.00 14.47
N GLU A 109 -7.11 14.17 14.76
CA GLU A 109 -7.35 14.65 16.11
C GLU A 109 -8.67 14.15 16.71
N ILE A 110 -9.66 13.73 15.90
CA ILE A 110 -10.94 13.24 16.41
C ILE A 110 -10.76 11.90 17.16
N HIS A 111 -11.07 11.92 18.46
CA HIS A 111 -11.11 10.73 19.31
C HIS A 111 -12.14 10.92 20.44
N PRO A 112 -12.58 9.85 21.13
CA PRO A 112 -13.73 9.89 22.06
C PRO A 112 -13.65 10.93 23.20
N ASN A 113 -12.46 11.46 23.50
CA ASN A 113 -12.24 12.43 24.57
C ASN A 113 -12.36 13.90 24.10
N ILE A 114 -12.43 14.16 22.78
CA ILE A 114 -12.66 15.50 22.25
C ILE A 114 -14.15 15.81 22.24
N LYS A 115 -14.50 16.95 22.84
CA LYS A 115 -15.90 17.42 22.98
C LYS A 115 -16.15 18.81 22.40
N SER A 116 -15.13 19.45 21.85
CA SER A 116 -15.21 20.80 21.29
C SER A 116 -14.12 21.00 20.24
N TYR A 117 -14.39 21.85 19.24
CA TYR A 117 -13.45 22.17 18.16
C TYR A 117 -12.17 22.83 18.67
N ASP A 118 -12.26 23.68 19.69
CA ASP A 118 -11.12 24.42 20.28
C ASP A 118 -10.07 23.53 20.97
N ARG A 119 -10.30 22.22 21.04
CA ARG A 119 -9.39 21.24 21.65
C ARG A 119 -8.64 20.38 20.63
N LEU A 120 -8.86 20.61 19.34
CA LEU A 120 -8.13 19.94 18.28
C LEU A 120 -6.71 20.52 18.20
N ASP A 121 -5.70 19.67 18.33
CA ASP A 121 -4.29 20.06 18.20
C ASP A 121 -3.87 19.92 16.71
N LEU A 122 -4.36 20.84 15.88
CA LEU A 122 -4.19 20.79 14.43
C LEU A 122 -2.77 21.21 14.01
N GLU A 123 -2.14 20.45 13.11
CA GLU A 123 -0.80 20.77 12.59
C GLU A 123 -0.83 21.80 11.45
N GLY A 124 -1.98 22.01 10.81
CA GLY A 124 -2.18 22.91 9.68
C GLY A 124 -1.76 22.31 8.33
N GLU A 125 -2.34 22.81 7.24
CA GLU A 125 -2.19 22.24 5.89
C GLU A 125 -0.74 22.22 5.39
N VAL A 126 0.01 23.30 5.64
CA VAL A 126 1.40 23.46 5.16
C VAL A 126 2.34 22.42 5.75
N ASN A 127 2.15 22.04 7.02
CA ASN A 127 2.98 21.01 7.65
C ASN A 127 2.66 19.62 7.08
N ARG A 128 1.40 19.33 6.75
CA ARG A 128 0.98 18.03 6.21
C ARG A 128 1.47 17.81 4.77
N GLU A 129 1.58 18.85 3.95
CA GLU A 129 2.14 18.75 2.58
C GLU A 129 3.59 18.25 2.59
N THR A 130 4.38 18.66 3.59
CA THR A 130 5.79 18.25 3.70
C THR A 130 5.98 16.76 3.95
N TRP A 131 4.94 16.06 4.41
CA TRP A 131 4.99 14.63 4.71
C TRP A 131 4.62 13.74 3.51
N ILE A 132 4.11 14.34 2.43
CA ILE A 132 3.76 13.62 1.21
C ILE A 132 5.03 13.52 0.35
N PRO A 133 5.59 12.31 0.14
CA PRO A 133 6.75 12.15 -0.71
C PRO A 133 6.39 12.57 -2.14
N HIS A 134 7.15 13.53 -2.66
CA HIS A 134 6.98 13.98 -4.04
C HIS A 134 7.58 12.91 -4.98
N PRO A 135 6.88 12.56 -6.08
CA PRO A 135 7.32 11.52 -7.02
C PRO A 135 8.60 11.87 -7.77
#